data_AF-A0A6G2V6Z6-F1
#
_entry.id   AF-A0A6G2V6Z6-F1
#
_cell.length_a   1.000
_cell.length_b   1.000
_cell.length_c   1.000
_cell.angle_alpha   90.00
_cell.angle_beta   90.00
_cell.angle_gamma   90.00
#
_symmetry.space_group_name_H-M   'P 1'
#
loop_
_entity.id
_entity.type
_entity.pdbx_description
1 polymer ?
#
loop_
_entity_poly.entity_id
_entity_poly.type
_entity_poly.pdbx_seq_one_letter_code
_entity_poly.pdbx_strand_id
1 'polypeptide(L)'
;MATPQVIAPPRAPSGSPAAGVQHVNVRHTTGFTVIGNHLAQHAQLSLTAIGLAAHIQSLPTGARIGIKLLAARFPESEARIASALRELEAAGYLRRDRVRLPDGRVVTRTTSYNQPRATPEQQEPAAPAAPPAPEPHPEAATLLTGLRRQAPQLTLSAQAISELAPVVATWLARDVHPATVRHALTIDLPPIVRHPAGFVRNRLTALLPPPLPAAPDPAPTA
;
A
#
# COMPACT_ATOMS: atom_id res chain seq x y z
N MET A 1 -34.79 17.46 -57.42
CA MET A 1 -34.30 16.61 -56.32
C MET A 1 -32.89 17.06 -55.97
N ALA A 2 -32.70 17.69 -54.80
CA ALA A 2 -31.46 17.70 -53.99
C ALA A 2 -31.50 18.88 -53.01
N THR A 3 -32.05 18.66 -51.82
CA THR A 3 -31.83 19.51 -50.64
C THR A 3 -30.41 19.28 -50.13
N PRO A 4 -29.57 20.32 -49.95
CA PRO A 4 -28.21 20.13 -49.45
C PRO A 4 -28.25 19.77 -47.95
N GLN A 5 -27.37 18.84 -47.60
CA GLN A 5 -27.28 18.17 -46.31
C GLN A 5 -27.08 19.12 -45.11
N VAL A 6 -27.71 18.73 -44.01
CA VAL A 6 -27.53 19.25 -42.65
C VAL A 6 -26.08 19.08 -42.23
N ILE A 7 -25.41 20.19 -41.94
CA ILE A 7 -24.06 20.24 -41.35
C ILE A 7 -24.12 19.58 -39.97
N ALA A 8 -23.41 18.48 -39.78
CA ALA A 8 -23.20 17.89 -38.46
C ALA A 8 -22.49 18.92 -37.55
N PRO A 9 -22.89 19.06 -36.27
CA PRO A 9 -22.26 20.04 -35.38
C PRO A 9 -20.77 19.72 -35.20
N PRO A 10 -19.92 20.75 -35.03
CA PRO A 10 -18.48 20.58 -34.87
C PRO A 10 -18.19 19.66 -33.68
N ARG A 11 -17.27 18.69 -33.88
CA ARG A 11 -16.80 17.81 -32.81
C ARG A 11 -16.34 18.64 -31.61
N ALA A 12 -16.89 18.34 -30.43
CA ALA A 12 -16.43 18.91 -29.17
C ALA A 12 -14.91 18.69 -29.04
N PRO A 13 -14.16 19.68 -28.51
CA PRO A 13 -12.71 19.57 -28.36
C PRO A 13 -12.37 18.32 -27.54
N SER A 14 -11.58 17.44 -28.14
CA SER A 14 -11.08 16.20 -27.55
C SER A 14 -10.13 16.57 -26.39
N GLY A 15 -10.64 16.62 -25.16
CA GLY A 15 -9.79 16.90 -24.00
C GLY A 15 -10.52 17.19 -22.70
N SER A 16 -11.76 17.69 -22.77
CA SER A 16 -12.56 17.91 -21.57
C SER A 16 -13.49 16.72 -21.32
N PRO A 17 -13.56 16.20 -20.08
CA PRO A 17 -14.55 15.18 -19.76
C PRO A 17 -15.96 15.72 -20.04
N ALA A 18 -16.81 14.91 -20.66
CA ALA A 18 -18.17 15.31 -21.06
C ALA A 18 -19.07 15.69 -19.87
N ALA A 19 -18.73 15.21 -18.67
CA ALA A 19 -19.33 15.55 -17.38
C ALA A 19 -18.36 15.14 -16.25
N GLY A 20 -18.49 15.75 -15.07
CA GLY A 20 -17.73 15.39 -13.88
C GLY A 20 -17.19 16.59 -13.12
N VAL A 21 -16.39 16.31 -12.08
CA VAL A 21 -15.77 17.35 -11.26
C VAL A 21 -14.51 17.85 -11.96
N GLN A 22 -14.47 19.14 -12.29
CA GLN A 22 -13.24 19.81 -12.68
C GLN A 22 -12.54 20.35 -11.44
N HIS A 23 -11.32 19.86 -11.18
CA HIS A 23 -10.53 20.29 -10.03
C HIS A 23 -9.68 21.50 -10.39
N VAL A 24 -9.91 22.62 -9.70
CA VAL A 24 -8.98 23.75 -9.66
C VAL A 24 -8.20 23.66 -8.36
N ASN A 25 -7.00 23.08 -8.43
CA ASN A 25 -6.20 22.79 -7.25
C ASN A 25 -5.20 23.91 -6.97
N VAL A 26 -5.24 24.44 -5.75
CA VAL A 26 -4.19 25.32 -5.21
C VAL A 26 -3.40 24.52 -4.17
N ARG A 27 -2.08 24.65 -4.19
CA ARG A 27 -1.23 23.99 -3.19
C ARG A 27 -1.45 24.63 -1.83
N HIS A 28 -1.97 23.85 -0.88
CA HIS A 28 -1.97 24.21 0.53
C HIS A 28 -0.58 23.98 1.13
N THR A 29 -0.08 24.93 1.92
CA THR A 29 1.22 24.85 2.60
C THR A 29 1.11 24.73 4.11
N THR A 30 -0.03 25.12 4.69
CA THR A 30 -0.29 25.11 6.14
C THR A 30 -1.73 24.74 6.44
N GLY A 31 -2.00 24.22 7.64
CA GLY A 31 -3.37 23.99 8.13
C GLY A 31 -4.16 22.94 7.35
N PHE A 32 -3.47 21.96 6.75
CA PHE A 32 -4.11 20.87 6.00
C PHE A 32 -3.79 19.51 6.63
N THR A 33 -4.69 18.56 6.40
CA THR A 33 -4.53 17.16 6.80
C THR A 33 -4.60 16.28 5.57
N VAL A 34 -3.65 15.36 5.45
CA VAL A 34 -3.64 14.38 4.35
C VAL A 34 -4.57 13.24 4.70
N ILE A 35 -5.68 13.15 3.97
CA ILE A 35 -6.65 12.06 4.05
C ILE A 35 -6.40 11.10 2.89
N GLY A 36 -6.24 9.81 3.18
CA GLY A 36 -6.07 8.81 2.15
C GLY A 36 -7.39 8.45 1.44
N ASN A 37 -7.29 8.08 0.17
CA ASN A 37 -8.44 7.71 -0.65
C ASN A 37 -9.21 6.49 -0.11
N HIS A 38 -8.54 5.59 0.61
CA HIS A 38 -9.17 4.45 1.27
C HIS A 38 -10.20 4.86 2.33
N LEU A 39 -10.02 6.03 2.96
CA LEU A 39 -11.01 6.63 3.84
C LEU A 39 -12.01 7.48 3.05
N ALA A 40 -11.52 8.38 2.19
CA ALA A 40 -12.37 9.35 1.49
C ALA A 40 -13.38 8.70 0.51
N GLN A 41 -13.04 7.51 -0.02
CA GLN A 41 -13.85 6.77 -0.99
C GLN A 41 -14.36 5.44 -0.40
N HIS A 42 -14.42 5.32 0.93
CA HIS A 42 -14.77 4.07 1.58
C HIS A 42 -16.23 3.68 1.30
N ALA A 43 -16.45 2.57 0.59
CA ALA A 43 -17.77 2.18 0.09
C ALA A 43 -18.78 1.81 1.19
N GLN A 44 -18.31 1.31 2.35
CA GLN A 44 -19.17 0.83 3.43
C GLN A 44 -19.33 1.82 4.59
N LEU A 45 -18.62 2.96 4.58
CA LEU A 45 -18.75 3.97 5.63
C LEU A 45 -19.79 5.01 5.22
N SER A 46 -20.57 5.49 6.17
CA SER A 46 -21.41 6.66 5.94
C SER A 46 -20.56 7.91 5.68
N LEU A 47 -21.12 8.88 4.94
CA LEU A 47 -20.47 10.19 4.75
C LEU A 47 -20.22 10.91 6.08
N THR A 48 -21.11 10.72 7.06
CA THR A 48 -20.90 11.23 8.42
C THR A 48 -19.67 10.59 9.07
N ALA A 49 -19.48 9.27 8.95
CA ALA A 49 -18.28 8.59 9.43
C ALA A 49 -17.01 9.09 8.72
N ILE A 50 -17.02 9.21 7.39
CA ILE A 50 -15.89 9.74 6.62
C ILE A 50 -15.56 11.17 7.06
N GLY A 51 -16.56 12.04 7.20
CA GLY A 51 -16.41 13.41 7.66
C GLY A 51 -15.87 13.50 9.09
N LEU A 52 -16.38 12.66 10.01
CA LEU A 52 -15.88 12.60 11.38
C LEU A 52 -14.43 12.11 11.43
N ALA A 53 -14.05 11.10 10.64
CA ALA A 53 -12.67 10.62 10.60
C ALA A 53 -11.72 11.70 10.07
N ALA A 54 -12.10 12.40 8.99
CA ALA A 54 -11.32 13.52 8.47
C ALA A 54 -11.18 14.64 9.51
N HIS A 55 -12.26 14.96 10.23
CA HIS A 55 -12.22 15.92 11.31
C HIS A 55 -11.27 15.49 12.44
N ILE A 56 -11.39 14.25 12.92
CA ILE A 56 -10.58 13.71 14.00
C ILE A 56 -9.09 13.73 13.63
N GLN A 57 -8.73 13.36 12.41
CA GLN A 57 -7.33 13.37 11.95
C GLN A 57 -6.75 14.80 11.84
N SER A 58 -7.60 15.81 11.73
CA SER A 58 -7.18 17.23 11.71
C SER A 58 -6.91 17.81 13.11
N LEU A 59 -7.35 17.12 14.18
CA LEU A 59 -7.21 17.61 15.54
C LEU A 59 -5.79 17.39 16.09
N PRO A 60 -5.30 18.29 16.96
CA PRO A 60 -4.04 18.07 17.66
C PRO A 60 -4.14 16.86 18.61
N THR A 61 -3.00 16.22 18.88
CA THR A 61 -2.92 15.12 19.85
C THR A 61 -3.49 15.54 21.21
N GLY A 62 -4.34 14.70 21.80
CA GLY A 62 -4.98 14.97 23.08
C GLY A 62 -6.26 15.80 23.00
N ALA A 63 -6.72 16.18 21.81
CA ALA A 63 -8.03 16.80 21.63
C ALA A 63 -9.14 15.89 22.19
N ARG A 64 -10.08 16.50 22.91
CA ARG A 64 -11.23 15.78 23.47
C ARG A 64 -12.21 15.46 22.35
N ILE A 65 -12.62 14.20 22.28
CA ILE A 65 -13.63 13.71 21.32
C ILE A 65 -14.71 12.98 22.11
N GLY A 66 -15.96 13.35 21.90
CA GLY A 66 -17.10 12.73 22.56
C GLY A 66 -18.39 13.01 21.79
N ILE A 67 -19.39 12.13 21.93
CA ILE A 67 -20.64 12.20 21.16
C ILE A 67 -21.30 13.57 21.33
N LYS A 68 -21.51 14.01 22.58
CA LYS A 68 -22.11 15.33 22.88
C LYS A 68 -21.29 16.50 22.33
N LEU A 69 -19.97 16.41 22.41
CA LEU A 69 -19.08 17.47 21.93
C LEU A 69 -19.14 17.60 20.41
N LEU A 70 -19.16 16.47 19.71
CA LEU A 70 -19.31 16.43 18.25
C LEU A 70 -20.72 16.88 17.82
N ALA A 71 -21.76 16.48 18.55
CA ALA A 71 -23.16 16.84 18.26
C ALA A 71 -23.42 18.34 18.45
N ALA A 72 -22.70 18.98 19.38
CA ALA A 72 -22.75 20.43 19.54
C ALA A 72 -22.04 21.18 18.40
N ARG A 73 -21.12 20.53 17.67
CA ARG A 73 -20.31 21.16 16.61
C ARG A 73 -20.90 20.97 15.21
N PHE A 74 -21.47 19.81 14.94
CA PHE A 74 -21.98 19.42 13.62
C PHE A 74 -23.50 19.37 13.63
N PRO A 75 -24.17 19.63 12.49
CA PRO A 75 -25.62 19.52 12.36
C PRO A 75 -26.08 18.05 12.28
N GLU A 76 -25.62 17.23 13.22
CA GLU A 76 -25.83 15.78 13.26
C GLU A 76 -26.34 15.36 14.65
N SER A 77 -27.23 14.37 14.69
CA SER A 77 -27.76 13.89 15.96
C SER A 77 -26.72 13.10 16.75
N GLU A 78 -26.85 13.09 18.09
CA GLU A 78 -26.00 12.27 18.96
C GLU A 78 -26.02 10.80 18.54
N ALA A 79 -27.19 10.27 18.15
CA ALA A 79 -27.34 8.90 17.68
C ALA A 79 -26.56 8.62 16.38
N ARG A 80 -26.60 9.55 15.42
CA ARG A 80 -25.86 9.41 14.15
C ARG A 80 -24.36 9.51 14.36
N ILE A 81 -23.91 10.42 15.23
CA ILE A 81 -22.50 10.50 15.62
C ILE A 81 -22.05 9.22 16.33
N ALA A 82 -22.86 8.68 17.24
CA ALA A 82 -22.56 7.42 17.89
C ALA A 82 -22.48 6.26 16.89
N SER A 83 -23.37 6.22 15.90
CA SER A 83 -23.32 5.23 14.81
C SER A 83 -22.05 5.36 13.98
N ALA A 84 -21.74 6.58 13.54
CA ALA A 84 -20.56 6.86 12.74
C ALA A 84 -19.26 6.51 13.48
N LEU A 85 -19.17 6.77 14.79
CA LEU A 85 -18.02 6.34 15.59
C LEU A 85 -17.91 4.80 15.65
N ARG A 86 -19.04 4.08 15.77
CA ARG A 86 -19.04 2.60 15.73
C ARG A 86 -18.62 2.06 14.36
N GLU A 87 -19.06 2.69 13.27
CA GLU A 87 -18.64 2.34 11.90
C GLU A 87 -17.12 2.49 11.75
N LEU A 88 -16.55 3.59 12.24
CA LEU A 88 -15.11 3.84 12.20
C LEU A 88 -14.31 2.86 13.07
N GLU A 89 -14.85 2.47 14.23
CA GLU A 89 -14.27 1.42 15.07
C GLU A 89 -14.28 0.06 14.36
N ALA A 90 -15.42 -0.32 13.75
CA ALA A 90 -15.57 -1.57 13.01
C ALA A 90 -14.65 -1.63 11.77
N ALA A 91 -14.44 -0.49 11.10
CA ALA A 91 -13.54 -0.37 9.95
C ALA A 91 -12.05 -0.19 10.35
N GLY A 92 -11.73 -0.14 11.65
CA GLY A 92 -10.36 -0.04 12.15
C GLY A 92 -9.73 1.35 12.06
N TYR A 93 -10.50 2.40 11.76
CA TYR A 93 -10.01 3.78 11.74
C TYR A 93 -9.92 4.40 13.14
N LEU A 94 -10.67 3.86 14.09
CA LEU A 94 -10.67 4.29 15.49
C LEU A 94 -10.54 3.07 16.41
N ARG A 95 -9.85 3.28 17.53
CA ARG A 95 -9.90 2.40 18.70
C ARG A 95 -10.24 3.22 19.93
N ARG A 96 -11.05 2.68 20.83
CA ARG A 96 -11.45 3.35 22.06
C ARG A 96 -11.22 2.45 23.26
N ASP A 97 -10.26 2.83 24.07
CA ASP A 97 -9.87 2.10 25.26
C ASP A 97 -10.34 2.85 26.51
N ARG A 98 -10.88 2.13 27.50
CA ARG A 98 -11.20 2.68 28.81
C ARG A 98 -9.97 2.55 29.69
N VAL A 99 -9.23 3.65 29.85
CA VAL A 99 -7.99 3.68 30.63
C VAL A 99 -8.31 4.21 32.02
N ARG A 100 -7.90 3.47 33.06
CA ARG A 100 -7.85 3.99 34.43
C ARG A 100 -6.58 4.80 34.59
N LEU A 101 -6.73 6.08 34.91
CA LEU A 101 -5.62 6.96 35.22
C LEU A 101 -5.09 6.67 36.63
N PRO A 102 -3.85 7.11 36.94
CA PRO A 102 -3.27 6.98 38.29
C PRO A 102 -4.11 7.62 39.40
N ASP A 103 -4.96 8.59 39.04
CA ASP A 103 -5.91 9.27 39.95
C ASP A 103 -7.21 8.47 40.19
N GLY A 104 -7.31 7.24 39.68
CA GLY A 104 -8.48 6.37 39.80
C GLY A 104 -9.63 6.70 38.83
N ARG A 105 -9.54 7.77 38.03
CA ARG A 105 -10.57 8.13 37.06
C ARG A 105 -10.48 7.26 35.82
N VAL A 106 -11.63 6.78 35.35
CA VAL A 106 -11.74 6.07 34.06
C VAL A 106 -11.95 7.11 32.96
N VAL A 107 -11.03 7.20 32.02
CA VAL A 107 -11.14 8.08 30.84
C VAL A 107 -11.12 7.24 29.57
N THR A 108 -11.97 7.63 28.62
CA THR A 108 -11.97 7.05 27.27
C THR A 108 -10.82 7.65 26.47
N ARG A 109 -9.85 6.83 26.10
CA ARG A 109 -8.78 7.19 25.17
C ARG A 109 -9.19 6.75 23.77
N THR A 110 -9.25 7.70 22.83
CA THR A 110 -9.53 7.42 21.43
C THR A 110 -8.24 7.49 20.64
N THR A 111 -7.83 6.39 20.02
CA THR A 111 -6.70 6.32 19.10
C THR A 111 -7.25 6.34 17.69
N SER A 112 -6.75 7.25 16.84
CA SER A 112 -7.13 7.32 15.43
C SER A 112 -6.00 6.79 14.55
N TYR A 113 -6.36 5.97 13.57
CA TYR A 113 -5.45 5.41 12.58
C TYR A 113 -5.74 6.03 11.22
N ASN A 114 -4.73 6.67 10.60
CA ASN A 114 -4.86 7.18 9.24
C ASN A 114 -4.95 6.03 8.22
N GLN A 115 -4.39 4.86 8.54
CA GLN A 115 -4.54 3.64 7.75
C GLN A 115 -4.87 2.44 8.66
N PRO A 116 -6.02 1.77 8.47
CA PRO A 116 -6.47 0.71 9.36
C PRO A 116 -5.57 -0.54 9.29
N ARG A 117 -4.91 -0.80 8.15
CA ARG A 117 -3.94 -1.90 7.99
C ARG A 117 -2.61 -1.71 8.74
N ALA A 118 -2.37 -0.55 9.34
CA ALA A 118 -1.17 -0.29 10.14
C ALA A 118 -1.36 -0.62 11.64
N THR A 119 -2.53 -1.13 12.04
CA THR A 119 -2.81 -1.47 13.42
C THR A 119 -2.01 -2.71 13.84
N PRO A 120 -1.17 -2.65 14.89
CA PRO A 120 -0.38 -3.81 15.36
C PRO A 120 -1.23 -5.02 15.79
N GLU A 121 -2.52 -4.82 16.08
CA GLU A 121 -3.40 -5.82 16.66
C GLU A 121 -4.36 -6.50 15.66
N GLN A 122 -4.18 -6.25 14.36
CA GLN A 122 -4.73 -7.14 13.33
C GLN A 122 -3.71 -8.22 12.89
N GLN A 123 -2.61 -8.39 13.64
CA GLN A 123 -2.05 -9.73 13.82
C GLN A 123 -3.10 -10.54 14.59
N GLU A 124 -3.94 -11.22 13.83
CA GLU A 124 -4.76 -12.35 14.24
C GLU A 124 -4.00 -13.20 15.26
N PRO A 125 -4.65 -13.71 16.33
CA PRO A 125 -4.02 -14.68 17.21
C PRO A 125 -3.47 -15.79 16.33
N ALA A 126 -2.15 -16.00 16.40
CA ALA A 126 -1.48 -17.03 15.64
C ALA A 126 -2.28 -18.33 15.76
N ALA A 127 -2.96 -18.71 14.68
CA ALA A 127 -3.37 -20.08 14.47
C ALA A 127 -2.12 -20.96 14.68
N PRO A 128 -2.25 -22.16 15.27
CA PRO A 128 -1.11 -23.03 15.50
C PRO A 128 -0.31 -23.11 14.21
N ALA A 129 0.98 -22.79 14.32
CA ALA A 129 1.91 -22.65 13.21
C ALA A 129 1.56 -23.61 12.06
N ALA A 130 1.04 -23.05 10.97
CA ALA A 130 1.20 -23.71 9.69
C ALA A 130 2.70 -24.00 9.54
N PRO A 131 3.09 -25.20 9.07
CA PRO A 131 4.50 -25.57 8.94
C PRO A 131 5.23 -24.44 8.22
N PRO A 132 6.46 -24.09 8.65
CA PRO A 132 7.15 -22.91 8.17
C PRO A 132 7.12 -22.90 6.65
N ALA A 133 6.61 -21.81 6.08
CA ALA A 133 6.83 -21.51 4.68
C ALA A 133 8.34 -21.67 4.42
N PRO A 134 8.74 -22.34 3.32
CA PRO A 134 10.13 -22.70 3.08
C PRO A 134 11.00 -21.46 3.25
N GLU A 135 12.06 -21.61 4.04
CA GLU A 135 12.96 -20.55 4.47
C GLU A 135 13.33 -19.60 3.32
N PRO A 136 13.57 -18.30 3.60
CA PRO A 136 14.11 -17.40 2.61
C PRO A 136 15.37 -18.03 2.04
N HIS A 137 15.35 -18.41 0.76
CA HIS A 137 16.42 -19.15 0.09
C HIS A 137 17.78 -18.56 0.48
N PRO A 138 18.52 -19.20 1.42
CA PRO A 138 19.66 -18.56 2.07
C PRO A 138 20.78 -18.27 1.07
N GLU A 139 20.82 -19.06 0.00
CA GLU A 139 21.67 -18.88 -1.17
C GLU A 139 21.35 -17.58 -1.94
N ALA A 140 20.08 -17.25 -2.14
CA ALA A 140 19.65 -16.01 -2.80
C ALA A 140 20.00 -14.77 -1.97
N ALA A 141 19.78 -14.83 -0.64
CA ALA A 141 20.15 -13.75 0.26
C ALA A 141 21.67 -13.57 0.37
N THR A 142 22.43 -14.67 0.37
CA THR A 142 23.90 -14.66 0.36
C THR A 142 24.45 -14.07 -0.94
N LEU A 143 23.83 -14.40 -2.07
CA LEU A 143 24.18 -13.84 -3.39
C LEU A 143 23.99 -12.32 -3.40
N LEU A 144 22.83 -11.83 -2.97
CA LEU A 144 22.53 -10.39 -2.90
C LEU A 144 23.45 -9.63 -1.93
N THR A 145 23.72 -10.21 -0.76
CA THR A 145 24.66 -9.64 0.22
C THR A 145 26.09 -9.57 -0.34
N GLY A 146 26.47 -10.54 -1.17
CA GLY A 146 27.77 -10.61 -1.82
C GLY A 146 28.01 -9.56 -2.91
N LEU A 147 26.96 -8.93 -3.47
CA LEU A 147 27.08 -7.94 -4.55
C LEU A 147 27.95 -6.74 -4.16
N ARG A 148 27.89 -6.30 -2.90
CA ARG A 148 28.68 -5.17 -2.39
C ARG A 148 30.19 -5.35 -2.52
N ARG A 149 30.68 -6.59 -2.59
CA ARG A 149 32.13 -6.89 -2.75
C ARG A 149 32.63 -6.70 -4.18
N GLN A 150 31.73 -6.73 -5.17
CA GLN A 150 32.06 -6.67 -6.60
C GLN A 150 31.59 -5.35 -7.22
N ALA A 151 30.47 -4.80 -6.71
CA ALA A 151 29.90 -3.52 -7.13
C ALA A 151 29.50 -2.72 -5.87
N PRO A 152 30.37 -1.84 -5.34
CA PRO A 152 30.10 -1.09 -4.10
C PRO A 152 28.86 -0.17 -4.22
N GLN A 153 28.53 0.27 -5.44
CA GLN A 153 27.32 1.05 -5.72
C GLN A 153 26.00 0.26 -5.61
N LEU A 154 26.03 -1.07 -5.48
CA LEU A 154 24.88 -1.94 -5.25
C LEU A 154 24.78 -2.40 -3.79
N THR A 155 24.95 -1.46 -2.86
CA THR A 155 24.74 -1.73 -1.44
C THR A 155 23.23 -1.77 -1.15
N LEU A 156 22.74 -2.92 -0.68
CA LEU A 156 21.32 -3.17 -0.40
C LEU A 156 21.07 -3.21 1.11
N SER A 157 19.91 -2.70 1.55
CA SER A 157 19.46 -2.83 2.94
C SER A 157 18.94 -4.25 3.22
N ALA A 158 18.90 -4.65 4.49
CA ALA A 158 18.36 -5.95 4.88
C ALA A 158 16.92 -6.17 4.40
N GLN A 159 16.07 -5.12 4.48
CA GLN A 159 14.71 -5.16 3.97
C GLN A 159 14.67 -5.36 2.45
N ALA A 160 15.52 -4.66 1.69
CA ALA A 160 15.59 -4.83 0.24
C ALA A 160 16.07 -6.24 -0.16
N ILE A 161 16.97 -6.85 0.62
CA ILE A 161 17.42 -8.23 0.40
C ILE A 161 16.25 -9.20 0.61
N SER A 162 15.47 -9.04 1.69
CA SER A 162 14.28 -9.87 1.94
C SER A 162 13.22 -9.73 0.85
N GLU A 163 13.03 -8.52 0.31
CA GLU A 163 12.08 -8.28 -0.79
C GLU A 163 12.55 -8.87 -2.14
N LEU A 164 13.86 -8.93 -2.39
CA LEU A 164 14.42 -9.38 -3.68
C LEU A 164 14.78 -10.88 -3.71
N ALA A 165 14.97 -11.51 -2.55
CA ALA A 165 15.32 -12.92 -2.44
C ALA A 165 14.36 -13.88 -3.19
N PRO A 166 13.02 -13.70 -3.15
CA PRO A 166 12.09 -14.56 -3.90
C PRO A 166 12.26 -14.47 -5.42
N VAL A 167 12.61 -13.29 -5.93
CA VAL A 167 12.82 -13.08 -7.37
C VAL A 167 14.10 -13.78 -7.84
N VAL A 168 15.18 -13.69 -7.04
CA VAL A 168 16.43 -14.42 -7.30
C VAL A 168 16.20 -15.94 -7.20
N ALA A 169 15.41 -16.39 -6.24
CA ALA A 169 15.06 -17.80 -6.13
C ALA A 169 14.32 -18.33 -7.36
N THR A 170 13.50 -17.49 -8.00
CA THR A 170 12.84 -17.84 -9.27
C THR A 170 13.85 -18.03 -10.40
N TRP A 171 14.99 -17.32 -10.38
CA TRP A 171 16.09 -17.56 -11.32
C TRP A 171 16.81 -18.87 -11.02
N LEU A 172 17.10 -19.13 -9.74
CA LEU A 172 17.76 -20.38 -9.33
C LEU A 172 16.89 -21.61 -9.63
N ALA A 173 15.58 -21.51 -9.42
CA ALA A 173 14.61 -22.54 -9.76
C ALA A 173 14.47 -22.80 -11.28
N ARG A 174 15.05 -21.94 -12.12
CA ARG A 174 15.14 -22.11 -13.58
C ARG A 174 16.53 -22.59 -14.02
N ASP A 175 17.27 -23.25 -13.12
CA ASP A 175 18.63 -23.76 -13.33
C ASP A 175 19.67 -22.68 -13.71
N VAL A 176 19.41 -21.41 -13.38
CA VAL A 176 20.38 -20.35 -13.64
C VAL A 176 21.44 -20.33 -12.54
N HIS A 177 22.69 -20.63 -12.91
CA HIS A 177 23.80 -20.66 -11.96
C HIS A 177 23.97 -19.30 -11.25
N PRO A 178 24.22 -19.28 -9.92
CA PRO A 178 24.49 -18.06 -9.14
C PRO A 178 25.52 -17.08 -9.73
N ALA A 179 26.53 -17.57 -10.47
CA ALA A 179 27.52 -16.74 -11.13
C ALA A 179 26.93 -15.96 -12.31
N THR A 180 26.02 -16.58 -13.06
CA THR A 180 25.28 -15.98 -14.17
C THR A 180 24.30 -14.92 -13.67
N VAL A 181 23.56 -15.20 -12.58
CA VAL A 181 22.69 -14.21 -11.92
C VAL A 181 23.52 -12.99 -11.50
N ARG A 182 24.67 -13.22 -10.85
CA ARG A 182 25.56 -12.14 -10.43
C ARG A 182 26.05 -11.31 -11.61
N HIS A 183 26.51 -11.96 -12.68
CA HIS A 183 27.00 -11.29 -13.88
C HIS A 183 25.91 -10.42 -14.52
N ALA A 184 24.68 -10.95 -14.64
CA ALA A 184 23.53 -10.20 -15.17
C ALA A 184 23.15 -8.96 -14.33
N LEU A 185 23.44 -8.98 -13.02
CA LEU A 185 23.22 -7.85 -12.12
C LEU A 185 24.34 -6.81 -12.12
N THR A 186 25.55 -7.19 -12.56
CA THR A 186 26.72 -6.31 -12.53
C THR A 186 27.15 -5.80 -13.91
N ILE A 187 26.61 -6.36 -15.00
CA ILE A 187 26.91 -5.95 -16.37
C ILE A 187 26.26 -4.60 -16.71
N ASP A 188 26.99 -3.75 -17.45
CA ASP A 188 26.57 -2.42 -17.90
C ASP A 188 25.98 -1.55 -16.78
N LEU A 189 26.73 -1.45 -15.68
CA LEU A 189 26.32 -0.68 -14.51
C LEU A 189 26.53 0.82 -14.78
N PRO A 190 25.52 1.68 -14.59
CA PRO A 190 25.68 3.10 -14.78
C PRO A 190 26.62 3.68 -13.70
N PRO A 191 27.32 4.80 -14.00
CA PRO A 191 28.33 5.37 -13.11
C PRO A 191 27.75 5.85 -11.77
N ILE A 192 26.45 6.17 -11.72
CA ILE A 192 25.73 6.51 -10.49
C ILE A 192 24.40 5.76 -10.46
N VAL A 193 24.22 4.90 -9.45
CA VAL A 193 22.96 4.20 -9.20
C VAL A 193 22.24 4.88 -8.03
N ARG A 194 21.23 5.71 -8.33
CA ARG A 194 20.47 6.45 -7.30
C ARG A 194 19.57 5.53 -6.46
N HIS A 195 19.11 4.42 -7.04
CA HIS A 195 18.20 3.46 -6.40
C HIS A 195 18.69 2.02 -6.61
N PRO A 196 19.63 1.52 -5.79
CA PRO A 196 20.26 0.21 -6.01
C PRO A 196 19.26 -0.94 -5.93
N ALA A 197 18.33 -0.92 -4.98
CA ALA A 197 17.28 -1.96 -4.86
C ALA A 197 16.33 -1.98 -6.06
N GLY A 198 15.91 -0.79 -6.53
CA GLY A 198 15.04 -0.67 -7.70
C GLY A 198 15.73 -1.12 -8.99
N PHE A 199 17.02 -0.81 -9.14
CA PHE A 199 17.83 -1.25 -10.28
C PHE A 199 17.99 -2.77 -10.32
N VAL A 200 18.33 -3.39 -9.18
CA VAL A 200 18.44 -4.86 -9.07
C VAL A 200 17.09 -5.53 -9.37
N ARG A 201 15.99 -5.00 -8.83
CA ARG A 201 14.64 -5.49 -9.13
C ARG A 201 14.31 -5.44 -10.63
N ASN A 202 14.62 -4.32 -11.27
CA ASN A 202 14.35 -4.13 -12.69
C ASN A 202 15.14 -5.15 -13.52
N ARG A 203 16.45 -5.31 -13.27
CA ARG A 203 17.29 -6.29 -13.95
C ARG A 203 16.82 -7.73 -13.73
N LEU A 204 16.48 -8.11 -12.50
CA LEU A 204 15.97 -9.44 -12.18
C LEU A 204 14.63 -9.74 -12.86
N THR A 205 13.79 -8.74 -13.08
CA THR A 205 12.50 -8.93 -13.77
C THR A 205 12.67 -8.93 -15.30
N ALA A 206 13.48 -8.00 -15.83
CA ALA A 206 13.65 -7.79 -17.27
C ALA A 206 14.52 -8.84 -17.94
N LEU A 207 15.52 -9.38 -17.24
CA LEU A 207 16.44 -10.41 -17.75
C LEU A 207 16.06 -11.82 -17.32
N LEU A 208 14.87 -12.01 -16.73
CA LEU A 208 14.40 -13.31 -16.25
C LEU A 208 14.31 -14.30 -17.44
N PRO A 209 15.12 -15.37 -17.49
CA PRO A 209 15.07 -16.32 -18.59
C PRO A 209 13.74 -17.08 -18.60
N PRO A 210 13.16 -17.38 -19.77
CA PRO A 210 11.92 -18.15 -19.86
C PRO A 210 12.08 -19.53 -19.18
N PRO A 211 11.01 -20.10 -18.60
CA PRO A 211 11.09 -21.42 -18.02
C PRO A 211 11.47 -22.45 -19.10
N LEU A 212 12.37 -23.37 -18.76
CA LEU A 212 12.68 -24.50 -19.63
C LEU A 212 11.39 -25.30 -19.87
N PRO A 213 11.09 -25.71 -21.13
CA PRO A 213 9.93 -26.53 -21.40
C PRO A 213 10.04 -27.82 -20.57
N ALA A 214 8.97 -28.16 -19.85
CA ALA A 214 8.89 -29.45 -19.17
C ALA A 214 9.16 -30.54 -20.21
N ALA A 215 10.09 -31.44 -19.92
CA ALA A 215 10.35 -32.58 -20.78
C ALA A 215 9.02 -33.30 -21.06
N PRO A 216 8.72 -33.70 -22.31
CA PRO A 216 7.53 -34.49 -22.58
C PRO A 216 7.60 -35.76 -21.74
N ASP A 217 6.50 -36.07 -21.04
CA ASP A 217 6.35 -37.29 -20.25
C ASP A 217 6.75 -38.50 -21.11
N PRO A 218 7.55 -39.45 -20.59
CA PRO A 218 7.81 -40.68 -21.31
C PRO A 218 6.46 -41.40 -21.52
N ALA A 219 6.09 -41.58 -22.79
CA ALA A 219 4.88 -42.28 -23.18
C ALA A 219 4.81 -43.65 -22.48
N PRO A 220 3.64 -44.10 -22.02
CA PRO A 220 3.50 -45.42 -21.43
C PRO A 220 3.79 -46.48 -22.50
N THR A 221 4.90 -47.18 -22.35
CA THR A 221 5.20 -48.40 -23.10
C THR A 221 4.19 -49.46 -22.68
N ALA A 222 3.34 -49.89 -23.60
CA ALA A 222 2.53 -51.11 -23.50
C ALA A 222 3.05 -52.14 -24.49
#